data_AF-A0A945F3M7-F1
#
_entry.id   AF-A0A945F3M7-F1
#
_cell.length_a   1.000
_cell.length_b   1.000
_cell.length_c   1.000
_cell.angle_alpha   90.00
_cell.angle_beta   90.00
_cell.angle_gamma   90.00
#
_symmetry.space_group_name_H-M   'P 1'
#
loop_
_entity.id
_entity.type
_entity.pdbx_description
1 polymer ?
#
loop_
_entity_poly.entity_id
_entity_poly.type
_entity_poly.pdbx_seq_one_letter_code
_entity_poly.pdbx_strand_id
1 'polypeptide(L)'
;MQSSAYIAQTEKNIHALINEKKFKAAYLKCKNNLQKFPHEKAFEELMGKIEKLIIKENEEVISRTIKDTKPLWKKGEYRKILEILAPLLKLNKNNDELKNKIIDAQEAYKKKAEKEANRYEKDQRKKLDKLFKKDEIGLSEALFIMEKNNPGNDLVKKLTYEYRDKTIEEKINQKSDLIYSEKYNDIQNFIHQLSKIDKKNPRIKNLELAIKKRKAGTQIDEKSEYVYKGEKHLSTLMRLGRYDKAVQVAREVLEVDRSNKRVISILKKAESKLFKQTQTLSIESIKKNYPALREEYKKNKKKFIKI
;
A
#
# COMPACT_ATOMS: atom_id res chain seq x y z
N MET A 1 -14.71 -6.63 -86.55
CA MET A 1 -16.17 -6.70 -86.29
C MET A 1 -16.59 -7.62 -85.15
N GLN A 2 -15.88 -8.71 -84.83
CA GLN A 2 -16.27 -9.63 -83.73
C GLN A 2 -16.19 -9.03 -82.31
N SER A 3 -15.32 -8.04 -82.06
CA SER A 3 -15.15 -7.43 -80.72
C SER A 3 -16.40 -6.66 -80.25
N SER A 4 -17.04 -5.89 -81.15
CA SER A 4 -18.18 -5.03 -80.79
C SER A 4 -19.44 -5.83 -80.39
N ALA A 5 -19.75 -6.92 -81.11
CA ALA A 5 -20.88 -7.79 -80.76
C ALA A 5 -20.65 -8.52 -79.42
N TYR A 6 -19.41 -8.94 -79.14
CA TYR A 6 -19.03 -9.54 -77.86
C TYR A 6 -19.16 -8.54 -76.70
N ILE A 7 -18.69 -7.31 -76.88
CA ILE A 7 -18.79 -6.24 -75.88
C ILE A 7 -20.27 -5.97 -75.55
N ALA A 8 -21.10 -5.73 -76.56
CA ALA A 8 -22.54 -5.47 -76.38
C ALA A 8 -23.29 -6.62 -75.69
N GLN A 9 -22.99 -7.87 -76.03
CA GLN A 9 -23.60 -9.03 -75.35
C GLN A 9 -23.12 -9.15 -73.90
N THR A 10 -21.86 -8.83 -73.63
CA THR A 10 -21.28 -8.87 -72.29
C THR A 10 -21.86 -7.77 -71.40
N GLU A 11 -22.06 -6.57 -71.93
CA GLU A 11 -22.76 -5.47 -71.25
C GLU A 11 -24.19 -5.85 -70.87
N LYS A 12 -24.97 -6.43 -71.79
CA LYS A 12 -26.33 -6.93 -71.49
C LYS A 12 -26.34 -7.92 -70.33
N ASN A 13 -25.38 -8.85 -70.32
CA ASN A 13 -25.24 -9.81 -69.22
C ASN A 13 -24.85 -9.14 -67.90
N ILE A 14 -24.00 -8.11 -67.92
CA ILE A 14 -23.63 -7.34 -66.71
C ILE A 14 -24.85 -6.56 -66.20
N HIS A 15 -25.63 -5.95 -67.09
CA HIS A 15 -26.89 -5.28 -66.73
C HIS A 15 -27.91 -6.23 -66.09
N ALA A 16 -28.05 -7.46 -66.60
CA ALA A 16 -28.88 -8.47 -65.96
C ALA A 16 -28.42 -8.76 -64.52
N LEU A 17 -27.10 -8.92 -64.30
CA LEU A 17 -26.54 -9.13 -62.95
C LEU A 17 -26.76 -7.92 -62.03
N ILE A 18 -26.71 -6.70 -62.55
CA ILE A 18 -27.01 -5.48 -61.80
C ILE A 18 -28.49 -5.45 -61.38
N ASN A 19 -29.40 -5.77 -62.31
CA ASN A 19 -30.84 -5.79 -62.05
C ASN A 19 -31.23 -6.86 -61.01
N GLU A 20 -30.53 -8.00 -61.02
CA GLU A 20 -30.67 -9.05 -60.01
C GLU A 20 -29.96 -8.73 -58.67
N LYS A 21 -29.41 -7.51 -58.50
CA LYS A 21 -28.59 -7.10 -57.34
C LYS A 21 -27.36 -7.98 -57.06
N LYS A 22 -26.88 -8.75 -58.03
CA LYS A 22 -25.67 -9.57 -57.93
C LYS A 22 -24.41 -8.75 -58.18
N PHE A 23 -24.24 -7.66 -57.42
CA PHE A 23 -23.22 -6.63 -57.66
C PHE A 23 -21.78 -7.16 -57.67
N LYS A 24 -21.44 -8.10 -56.76
CA LYS A 24 -20.10 -8.73 -56.73
C LYS A 24 -19.80 -9.50 -58.03
N ALA A 25 -20.78 -10.24 -58.53
CA ALA A 25 -20.64 -11.00 -59.77
C ALA A 25 -20.55 -10.05 -60.99
N ALA A 26 -21.37 -9.00 -61.02
CA ALA A 26 -21.32 -7.96 -62.04
C ALA A 26 -19.94 -7.28 -62.08
N TYR A 27 -19.42 -6.87 -60.92
CA TYR A 27 -18.12 -6.20 -60.79
C TYR A 27 -16.96 -7.09 -61.22
N LEU A 28 -16.94 -8.35 -60.78
CA LEU A 28 -15.93 -9.33 -61.21
C LEU A 28 -15.98 -9.56 -62.72
N LYS A 29 -17.18 -9.58 -63.31
CA LYS A 29 -17.35 -9.73 -64.75
C LYS A 29 -16.81 -8.52 -65.52
N CYS A 30 -17.03 -7.29 -65.05
CA CYS A 30 -16.37 -6.11 -65.63
C CYS A 30 -14.85 -6.20 -65.51
N LYS A 31 -14.32 -6.50 -64.31
CA LYS A 31 -12.88 -6.62 -64.05
C LYS A 31 -12.19 -7.64 -64.96
N ASN A 32 -12.80 -8.82 -65.13
CA ASN A 32 -12.25 -9.87 -65.99
C ASN A 32 -12.27 -9.48 -67.48
N ASN A 33 -13.23 -8.67 -67.92
CA ASN A 33 -13.27 -8.20 -69.30
C ASN A 33 -12.28 -7.04 -69.53
N LEU A 34 -12.09 -6.15 -68.55
CA LEU A 34 -11.03 -5.13 -68.63
C LEU A 34 -9.62 -5.72 -68.66
N GLN A 35 -9.38 -6.89 -68.06
CA GLN A 35 -8.11 -7.60 -68.23
C GLN A 35 -7.86 -8.04 -69.69
N LYS A 36 -8.92 -8.33 -70.45
CA LYS A 36 -8.85 -8.73 -71.86
C LYS A 36 -8.91 -7.52 -72.81
N PHE A 37 -9.60 -6.46 -72.40
CA PHE A 37 -9.84 -5.24 -73.17
C PHE A 37 -9.57 -4.00 -72.28
N PRO A 38 -8.29 -3.64 -72.04
CA PRO A 38 -7.91 -2.65 -71.02
C PRO A 38 -8.36 -1.20 -71.24
N HIS A 39 -8.83 -0.87 -72.45
CA HIS A 39 -9.23 0.49 -72.82
C HIS A 39 -10.73 0.61 -73.12
N GLU A 40 -11.52 -0.41 -72.74
CA GLU A 40 -12.96 -0.42 -73.01
C GLU A 40 -13.72 0.40 -71.98
N LYS A 41 -14.03 1.65 -72.33
CA LYS A 41 -14.70 2.63 -71.46
C LYS A 41 -16.03 2.13 -70.91
N ALA A 42 -16.78 1.34 -71.69
CA ALA A 42 -18.08 0.84 -71.25
C ALA A 42 -17.99 -0.02 -69.97
N PHE A 43 -16.94 -0.84 -69.83
CA PHE A 43 -16.75 -1.64 -68.62
C PHE A 43 -16.27 -0.81 -67.42
N GLU A 44 -15.47 0.23 -67.65
CA GLU A 44 -15.08 1.20 -66.60
C GLU A 44 -16.31 1.96 -66.06
N GLU A 45 -17.15 2.47 -66.96
CA GLU A 45 -18.39 3.16 -66.61
C GLU A 45 -19.36 2.23 -65.84
N LEU A 46 -19.47 0.98 -66.28
CA LEU A 46 -20.27 -0.03 -65.57
C LEU A 46 -19.72 -0.34 -64.18
N MET A 47 -18.40 -0.42 -64.00
CA MET A 47 -17.80 -0.58 -62.66
C MET A 47 -18.13 0.59 -61.74
N GLY A 48 -17.96 1.83 -62.21
CA GLY A 48 -18.32 3.02 -61.43
C GLY A 48 -19.80 3.07 -61.09
N LYS A 49 -20.69 2.63 -62.00
CA LYS A 49 -22.12 2.49 -61.71
C LYS A 49 -22.41 1.43 -60.65
N ILE A 50 -21.75 0.27 -60.73
CA ILE A 50 -21.89 -0.82 -59.75
C ILE A 50 -21.42 -0.36 -58.37
N GLU A 51 -20.29 0.33 -58.28
CA GLU A 51 -19.77 0.87 -57.01
C GLU A 51 -20.75 1.85 -56.36
N LYS A 52 -21.30 2.79 -57.13
CA LYS A 52 -22.34 3.72 -56.65
C LYS A 52 -23.58 2.99 -56.13
N LEU A 53 -24.02 1.92 -56.82
CA LEU A 53 -25.15 1.11 -56.39
C LEU A 53 -24.86 0.32 -55.10
N ILE A 54 -23.65 -0.24 -54.95
CA ILE A 54 -23.22 -0.91 -53.72
C ILE A 54 -23.21 0.07 -52.54
N ILE A 55 -22.67 1.27 -52.74
CA ILE A 55 -22.66 2.32 -51.70
C ILE A 55 -24.10 2.63 -51.25
N LYS A 56 -25.01 2.83 -52.20
CA LYS A 56 -26.42 3.12 -51.91
C LYS A 56 -27.11 1.97 -51.16
N GLU A 57 -26.93 0.72 -51.60
CA GLU A 57 -27.51 -0.45 -50.91
C GLU A 57 -26.94 -0.59 -49.50
N ASN A 58 -25.63 -0.37 -49.32
CA ASN A 58 -24.99 -0.38 -48.00
C ASN A 58 -25.55 0.73 -47.10
N GLU A 59 -25.77 1.94 -47.62
CA GLU A 59 -26.38 3.05 -46.88
C GLU A 59 -27.83 2.74 -46.46
N GLU A 60 -28.61 2.08 -47.32
CA GLU A 60 -29.96 1.64 -46.97
C GLU A 60 -29.95 0.58 -45.86
N VAL A 61 -29.05 -0.40 -45.94
CA VAL A 61 -28.88 -1.43 -44.90
C VAL A 61 -28.47 -0.79 -43.57
N ILE A 62 -27.51 0.14 -43.60
CA ILE A 62 -27.08 0.90 -42.41
C ILE A 62 -28.26 1.67 -41.81
N SER A 63 -28.99 2.42 -42.62
CA SER A 63 -30.12 3.25 -42.17
C SER A 63 -31.23 2.42 -41.54
N ARG A 64 -31.57 1.26 -42.13
CA ARG A 64 -32.56 0.33 -41.57
C ARG A 64 -32.07 -0.24 -40.25
N THR A 65 -30.83 -0.72 -40.20
CA THR A 65 -30.26 -1.31 -38.99
C THR A 65 -30.19 -0.28 -37.85
N ILE A 66 -29.82 0.97 -38.12
CA ILE A 66 -29.86 2.06 -37.15
C ILE A 66 -31.29 2.23 -36.59
N LYS A 67 -32.32 2.23 -37.44
CA LYS A 67 -33.72 2.32 -37.01
C LYS A 67 -34.11 1.13 -36.13
N ASP A 68 -33.67 -0.07 -36.46
CA ASP A 68 -33.96 -1.30 -35.70
C ASP A 68 -33.30 -1.31 -34.31
N THR A 69 -32.27 -0.49 -34.08
CA THR A 69 -31.70 -0.32 -32.72
C THR A 69 -32.55 0.56 -31.79
N LYS A 70 -33.53 1.34 -32.29
CA LYS A 70 -34.33 2.26 -31.46
C LYS A 70 -35.00 1.62 -30.23
N PRO A 71 -35.56 0.39 -30.29
CA PRO A 71 -36.09 -0.27 -29.09
C PRO A 71 -35.01 -0.58 -28.05
N LEU A 72 -33.79 -0.93 -28.48
CA LEU A 72 -32.66 -1.19 -27.57
C LEU A 72 -32.19 0.09 -26.87
N TRP A 73 -32.26 1.24 -27.56
CA TRP A 73 -31.99 2.55 -26.97
C TRP A 73 -32.96 2.84 -25.81
N LYS A 74 -34.25 2.58 -26.00
CA LYS A 74 -35.27 2.75 -24.96
C LYS A 74 -35.04 1.83 -23.75
N LYS A 75 -34.55 0.61 -23.99
CA LYS A 75 -34.19 -0.36 -22.93
C LYS A 75 -32.83 -0.08 -22.29
N GLY A 76 -32.04 0.87 -22.82
CA GLY A 76 -30.68 1.16 -22.36
C GLY A 76 -29.71 0.00 -22.59
N GLU A 77 -29.93 -0.82 -23.62
CA GLU A 77 -29.10 -1.99 -23.99
C GLU A 77 -27.94 -1.57 -24.91
N TYR A 78 -27.18 -0.54 -24.49
CA TYR A 78 -26.14 0.10 -25.32
C TYR A 78 -25.04 -0.84 -25.79
N ARG A 79 -24.68 -1.87 -25.01
CA ARG A 79 -23.71 -2.88 -25.42
C ARG A 79 -24.19 -3.65 -26.67
N LYS A 80 -25.46 -4.09 -26.68
CA LYS A 80 -26.03 -4.79 -27.85
C LYS A 80 -26.13 -3.88 -29.06
N ILE A 81 -26.42 -2.58 -28.84
CA ILE A 81 -26.40 -1.58 -29.91
C ILE A 81 -25.00 -1.52 -30.54
N LEU A 82 -23.93 -1.48 -29.74
CA LEU A 82 -22.55 -1.48 -30.26
C LEU A 82 -22.20 -2.78 -31.00
N GLU A 83 -22.64 -3.94 -30.49
CA GLU A 83 -22.47 -5.24 -31.15
C GLU A 83 -23.15 -5.28 -32.53
N ILE A 84 -24.28 -4.58 -32.70
CA ILE A 84 -25.01 -4.48 -33.99
C ILE A 84 -24.37 -3.43 -34.92
N LEU A 85 -24.05 -2.24 -34.42
CA LEU A 85 -23.62 -1.11 -35.25
C LEU A 85 -22.14 -1.17 -35.67
N ALA A 86 -21.24 -1.61 -34.79
CA ALA A 86 -19.80 -1.60 -35.08
C ALA A 86 -19.39 -2.43 -36.31
N PRO A 87 -19.97 -3.63 -36.57
CA PRO A 87 -19.67 -4.39 -37.79
C PRO A 87 -20.04 -3.67 -39.08
N LEU A 88 -21.03 -2.77 -39.07
CA LEU A 88 -21.49 -2.05 -40.26
C LEU A 88 -20.45 -1.06 -40.80
N LEU A 89 -19.47 -0.65 -40.00
CA LEU A 89 -18.34 0.17 -40.46
C LEU A 89 -17.50 -0.54 -41.54
N LYS A 90 -17.58 -1.88 -41.64
CA LYS A 90 -16.95 -2.63 -42.74
C LYS A 90 -17.66 -2.40 -44.08
N LEU A 91 -18.96 -2.11 -44.07
CA LEU A 91 -19.77 -1.87 -45.27
C LEU A 91 -19.58 -0.43 -45.79
N ASN A 92 -19.47 0.53 -44.88
CA ASN A 92 -19.14 1.91 -45.22
C ASN A 92 -18.38 2.59 -44.07
N LYS A 93 -17.06 2.73 -44.23
CA LYS A 93 -16.17 3.34 -43.22
C LYS A 93 -16.37 4.85 -43.07
N ASN A 94 -17.00 5.50 -44.04
CA ASN A 94 -17.14 6.96 -44.10
C ASN A 94 -18.58 7.42 -43.83
N ASN A 95 -19.46 6.53 -43.36
CA ASN A 95 -20.82 6.91 -42.98
C ASN A 95 -20.81 7.65 -41.63
N ASP A 96 -21.00 8.98 -41.68
CA ASP A 96 -20.94 9.84 -40.49
C ASP A 96 -22.11 9.60 -39.53
N GLU A 97 -23.31 9.29 -40.04
CA GLU A 97 -24.47 8.97 -39.20
C GLU A 97 -24.18 7.74 -38.32
N LEU A 98 -23.66 6.67 -38.92
CA LEU A 98 -23.28 5.43 -38.23
C LEU A 98 -22.20 5.70 -37.19
N LYS A 99 -21.16 6.46 -37.52
CA LYS A 99 -20.09 6.84 -36.58
C LYS A 99 -20.67 7.58 -35.38
N ASN A 100 -21.49 8.60 -35.63
CA ASN A 100 -22.12 9.39 -34.58
C ASN A 100 -22.99 8.51 -33.67
N LYS A 101 -23.76 7.58 -34.24
CA LYS A 101 -24.56 6.64 -33.44
C LYS A 101 -23.73 5.67 -32.59
N ILE A 102 -22.58 5.23 -33.10
CA ILE A 102 -21.64 4.42 -32.32
C ILE A 102 -21.06 5.23 -31.17
N ILE A 103 -20.65 6.48 -31.41
CA ILE A 103 -20.13 7.40 -30.39
C ILE A 103 -21.19 7.64 -29.31
N ASP A 104 -22.42 8.01 -29.71
CA ASP A 104 -23.56 8.20 -28.80
C ASP A 104 -23.74 6.96 -27.90
N ALA A 105 -23.66 5.75 -28.49
CA ALA A 105 -23.87 4.50 -27.77
C ALA A 105 -22.72 4.19 -26.81
N GLN A 106 -21.48 4.49 -27.19
CA GLN A 106 -20.30 4.37 -26.33
C GLN A 106 -20.41 5.31 -25.12
N GLU A 107 -20.78 6.56 -25.33
CA GLU A 107 -20.96 7.52 -24.24
C GLU A 107 -22.10 7.13 -23.31
N ALA A 108 -23.24 6.72 -23.86
CA ALA A 108 -24.38 6.27 -23.08
C ALA A 108 -24.05 5.01 -22.27
N TYR A 109 -23.31 4.06 -22.86
CA TYR A 109 -22.80 2.88 -22.18
C TYR A 109 -21.88 3.25 -21.02
N LYS A 110 -20.90 4.13 -21.26
CA LYS A 110 -19.97 4.61 -20.22
C LYS A 110 -20.72 5.28 -19.07
N LYS A 111 -21.63 6.22 -19.36
CA LYS A 111 -22.45 6.90 -18.34
C LYS A 111 -23.31 5.91 -17.55
N LYS A 112 -23.86 4.87 -18.19
CA LYS A 112 -24.63 3.82 -17.51
C LYS A 112 -23.74 2.99 -16.58
N ALA A 113 -22.58 2.55 -17.07
CA ALA A 113 -21.62 1.79 -16.28
C ALA A 113 -21.12 2.59 -15.07
N GLU A 114 -20.83 3.88 -15.23
CA GLU A 114 -20.45 4.78 -14.14
C GLU A 114 -21.58 4.93 -13.09
N LYS A 115 -22.84 5.09 -13.53
CA LYS A 115 -23.99 5.14 -12.62
C LYS A 115 -24.17 3.84 -11.84
N GLU A 116 -24.04 2.70 -12.50
CA GLU A 116 -24.13 1.39 -11.86
C GLU A 116 -22.98 1.16 -10.87
N ALA A 117 -21.75 1.54 -11.24
CA ALA A 117 -20.59 1.49 -10.35
C ALA A 117 -20.77 2.38 -9.12
N ASN A 118 -21.22 3.62 -9.30
CA ASN A 118 -21.49 4.54 -8.18
C ASN A 118 -22.59 4.04 -7.25
N ARG A 119 -23.65 3.42 -7.81
CA ARG A 119 -24.71 2.81 -7.01
C ARG A 119 -24.18 1.62 -6.22
N TYR A 120 -23.43 0.74 -6.88
CA TYR A 120 -22.78 -0.40 -6.23
C TYR A 120 -21.86 0.07 -5.08
N GLU A 121 -21.00 1.06 -5.32
CA GLU A 121 -20.16 1.64 -4.27
C GLU A 121 -20.99 2.13 -3.09
N LYS A 122 -22.02 2.94 -3.34
CA LYS A 122 -22.89 3.50 -2.30
C LYS A 122 -23.56 2.41 -1.47
N ASP A 123 -24.02 1.34 -2.12
CA ASP A 123 -24.68 0.22 -1.45
C ASP A 123 -23.67 -0.62 -0.63
N GLN A 124 -22.45 -0.85 -1.15
CA GLN A 124 -21.38 -1.50 -0.39
C GLN A 124 -20.97 -0.66 0.83
N ARG A 125 -20.77 0.65 0.67
CA ARG A 125 -20.45 1.55 1.79
C ARG A 125 -21.51 1.48 2.89
N LYS A 126 -22.79 1.57 2.53
CA LYS A 126 -23.89 1.43 3.51
C LYS A 126 -23.83 0.10 4.26
N LYS A 127 -23.49 -1.00 3.58
CA LYS A 127 -23.36 -2.33 4.20
C LYS A 127 -22.16 -2.35 5.15
N LEU A 128 -21.00 -1.88 4.70
CA LEU A 128 -19.77 -1.84 5.49
C LEU A 128 -19.89 -0.91 6.69
N ASP A 129 -20.53 0.26 6.57
CA ASP A 129 -20.81 1.16 7.70
C ASP A 129 -21.68 0.52 8.78
N LYS A 130 -22.66 -0.30 8.38
CA LYS A 130 -23.50 -1.04 9.33
C LYS A 130 -22.71 -2.10 10.08
N LEU A 131 -21.86 -2.86 9.36
CA LEU A 131 -20.99 -3.87 9.96
C LEU A 131 -19.96 -3.23 10.89
N PHE A 132 -19.30 -2.16 10.43
CA PHE A 132 -18.33 -1.40 11.22
C PHE A 132 -18.88 -0.99 12.60
N LYS A 133 -20.14 -0.56 12.67
CA LYS A 133 -20.77 -0.13 13.94
C LYS A 133 -21.22 -1.26 14.87
N LYS A 134 -21.39 -2.49 14.38
CA LYS A 134 -22.13 -3.53 15.10
C LYS A 134 -21.45 -4.90 15.16
N ASP A 135 -20.60 -5.21 14.20
CA ASP A 135 -20.03 -6.54 13.99
C ASP A 135 -18.66 -6.44 13.30
N GLU A 136 -17.61 -6.37 14.12
CA GLU A 136 -16.23 -6.29 13.65
C GLU A 136 -15.78 -7.56 12.90
N ILE A 137 -16.26 -8.73 13.35
CA ILE A 137 -15.93 -10.02 12.74
C ILE A 137 -16.56 -10.08 11.34
N GLY A 138 -17.86 -9.79 11.25
CA GLY A 138 -18.58 -9.72 9.99
C GLY A 138 -18.02 -8.66 9.04
N LEU A 139 -17.49 -7.54 9.55
CA LEU A 139 -16.76 -6.57 8.73
C LEU A 139 -15.51 -7.20 8.10
N SER A 140 -14.64 -7.82 8.91
CA SER A 140 -13.42 -8.46 8.41
C SER A 140 -13.71 -9.52 7.35
N GLU A 141 -14.72 -10.37 7.58
CA GLU A 141 -15.15 -11.38 6.62
C GLU A 141 -15.69 -10.75 5.33
N ALA A 142 -16.51 -9.72 5.43
CA ALA A 142 -17.06 -9.02 4.27
C ALA A 142 -15.96 -8.38 3.42
N LEU A 143 -14.96 -7.74 4.06
CA LEU A 143 -13.81 -7.16 3.36
C LEU A 143 -12.97 -8.24 2.67
N PHE A 144 -12.73 -9.37 3.33
CA PHE A 144 -12.02 -10.50 2.74
C PHE A 144 -12.74 -11.08 1.51
N ILE A 145 -14.05 -11.32 1.63
CA ILE A 145 -14.87 -11.83 0.52
C ILE A 145 -14.90 -10.84 -0.64
N MET A 146 -15.01 -9.54 -0.36
CA MET A 146 -14.98 -8.50 -1.40
C MET A 146 -13.68 -8.54 -2.20
N GLU A 147 -12.52 -8.58 -1.54
CA GLU A 147 -11.21 -8.66 -2.20
C GLU A 147 -11.03 -9.96 -2.98
N LYS A 148 -11.43 -11.09 -2.39
CA LYS A 148 -11.33 -12.42 -3.02
C LYS A 148 -12.15 -12.51 -4.30
N ASN A 149 -13.36 -11.96 -4.30
CA ASN A 149 -14.26 -12.05 -5.44
C ASN A 149 -13.96 -11.01 -6.54
N ASN A 150 -13.19 -9.97 -6.22
CA ASN A 150 -12.89 -8.87 -7.15
C ASN A 150 -11.40 -8.51 -7.15
N PRO A 151 -10.51 -9.48 -7.44
CA PRO A 151 -9.08 -9.23 -7.40
C PRO A 151 -8.71 -8.15 -8.43
N GLY A 152 -7.93 -7.17 -7.98
CA GLY A 152 -7.47 -6.08 -8.86
C GLY A 152 -8.44 -4.91 -9.01
N ASN A 153 -9.70 -5.02 -8.56
CA ASN A 153 -10.66 -3.92 -8.65
C ASN A 153 -10.27 -2.75 -7.72
N ASP A 154 -10.01 -1.58 -8.30
CA ASP A 154 -9.52 -0.42 -7.55
C ASP A 154 -10.55 0.18 -6.58
N LEU A 155 -11.83 0.11 -6.90
CA LEU A 155 -12.89 0.52 -5.97
C LEU A 155 -12.90 -0.37 -4.73
N VAL A 156 -12.81 -1.69 -4.93
CA VAL A 156 -12.77 -2.66 -3.83
C VAL A 156 -11.54 -2.45 -2.96
N LYS A 157 -10.34 -2.27 -3.56
CA LYS A 157 -9.12 -1.95 -2.82
C LYS A 157 -9.24 -0.67 -1.99
N LYS A 158 -9.84 0.39 -2.56
CA LYS A 158 -10.06 1.65 -1.85
C LYS A 158 -10.99 1.48 -0.66
N LEU A 159 -12.11 0.79 -0.85
CA LEU A 159 -13.07 0.51 0.23
C LEU A 159 -12.43 -0.34 1.33
N THR A 160 -11.71 -1.41 0.98
CA THR A 160 -11.11 -2.30 1.98
C THR A 160 -10.02 -1.61 2.77
N TYR A 161 -9.19 -0.79 2.13
CA TYR A 161 -8.23 0.07 2.82
C TYR A 161 -8.92 1.05 3.77
N GLU A 162 -9.96 1.76 3.30
CA GLU A 162 -10.67 2.75 4.11
C GLU A 162 -11.27 2.14 5.39
N TYR A 163 -11.96 1.00 5.29
CA TYR A 163 -12.56 0.38 6.47
C TYR A 163 -11.53 -0.27 7.39
N ARG A 164 -10.44 -0.83 6.86
CA ARG A 164 -9.31 -1.28 7.72
C ARG A 164 -8.69 -0.12 8.49
N ASP A 165 -8.49 1.04 7.84
CA ASP A 165 -7.98 2.24 8.50
C ASP A 165 -8.92 2.74 9.61
N LYS A 166 -10.23 2.80 9.33
CA LYS A 166 -11.25 3.15 10.33
C LYS A 166 -11.24 2.20 11.53
N THR A 167 -11.16 0.89 11.31
CA THR A 167 -11.07 -0.10 12.41
C THR A 167 -9.80 0.08 13.23
N ILE A 168 -8.68 0.37 12.59
CA ILE A 168 -7.41 0.64 13.28
C ILE A 168 -7.52 1.92 14.11
N GLU A 169 -8.06 3.01 13.53
CA GLU A 169 -8.27 4.28 14.23
C GLU A 169 -9.19 4.12 15.45
N GLU A 170 -10.32 3.43 15.29
CA GLU A 170 -11.24 3.19 16.40
C GLU A 170 -10.59 2.38 17.52
N LYS A 171 -9.86 1.31 17.19
CA LYS A 171 -9.14 0.52 18.20
C LYS A 171 -8.07 1.34 18.91
N ILE A 172 -7.33 2.18 18.19
CA ILE A 172 -6.35 3.11 18.77
C ILE A 172 -7.05 4.04 19.78
N ASN A 173 -8.19 4.61 19.40
CA ASN A 173 -8.95 5.53 20.27
C ASN A 173 -9.51 4.80 21.50
N GLN A 174 -10.06 3.60 21.34
CA GLN A 174 -10.57 2.78 22.46
C GLN A 174 -9.48 2.33 23.43
N LYS A 175 -8.22 2.29 22.98
CA LYS A 175 -7.05 1.91 23.78
C LYS A 175 -6.12 3.09 24.04
N SER A 176 -6.61 4.32 24.00
CA SER A 176 -5.84 5.54 24.27
C SER A 176 -5.07 5.44 25.59
N ASP A 177 -5.73 4.98 26.66
CA ASP A 177 -5.12 4.91 27.99
C ASP A 177 -3.93 3.95 28.03
N LEU A 178 -4.05 2.81 27.34
CA LEU A 178 -2.95 1.88 27.17
C LEU A 178 -1.81 2.54 26.38
N ILE A 179 -2.14 3.22 25.28
CA ILE A 179 -1.16 3.89 24.41
C ILE A 179 -0.38 4.97 25.16
N TYR A 180 -1.01 5.71 26.07
CA TYR A 180 -0.36 6.75 26.87
C TYR A 180 0.31 6.23 28.15
N SER A 181 0.13 4.95 28.50
CA SER A 181 0.79 4.33 29.65
C SER A 181 2.27 3.96 29.40
N GLU A 182 2.97 3.59 30.46
CA GLU A 182 4.34 3.06 30.41
C GLU A 182 4.39 1.53 30.20
N LYS A 183 3.25 0.88 29.97
CA LYS A 183 3.14 -0.58 29.77
C LYS A 183 3.59 -0.98 28.35
N TYR A 184 4.88 -0.78 28.06
CA TYR A 184 5.42 -0.93 26.71
C TYR A 184 5.21 -2.32 26.09
N ASN A 185 5.24 -3.39 26.89
CA ASN A 185 4.98 -4.74 26.39
C ASN A 185 3.53 -4.92 25.92
N ASP A 186 2.58 -4.40 26.68
CA ASP A 186 1.15 -4.43 26.33
C ASP A 186 0.87 -3.59 25.08
N ILE A 187 1.53 -2.43 24.96
CA ILE A 187 1.45 -1.58 23.77
C ILE A 187 2.00 -2.32 22.53
N GLN A 188 3.12 -3.04 22.65
CA GLN A 188 3.68 -3.83 21.54
C GLN A 188 2.74 -4.98 21.14
N ASN A 189 2.15 -5.68 22.10
CA ASN A 189 1.14 -6.71 21.83
C ASN A 189 -0.08 -6.11 21.11
N PHE A 190 -0.52 -4.93 21.52
CA PHE A 190 -1.61 -4.21 20.86
C PHE A 190 -1.25 -3.80 19.42
N ILE A 191 -0.06 -3.22 19.18
CA ILE A 191 0.44 -2.91 17.83
C ILE A 191 0.50 -4.16 16.94
N HIS A 192 0.91 -5.30 17.50
CA HIS A 192 0.92 -6.58 16.79
C HIS A 192 -0.50 -7.03 16.40
N GLN A 193 -1.49 -6.87 17.28
CA GLN A 193 -2.90 -7.14 16.95
C GLN A 193 -3.40 -6.24 15.83
N LEU A 194 -3.11 -4.93 15.85
CA LEU A 194 -3.47 -4.00 14.77
C LEU A 194 -2.82 -4.42 13.43
N SER A 195 -1.59 -4.90 13.47
CA SER A 195 -0.85 -5.33 12.27
C SER A 195 -1.46 -6.56 11.58
N LYS A 196 -2.29 -7.34 12.29
CA LYS A 196 -3.06 -8.44 11.69
C LYS A 196 -4.21 -7.94 10.82
N ILE A 197 -4.70 -6.72 11.05
CA ILE A 197 -5.74 -6.07 10.24
C ILE A 197 -5.12 -5.52 8.95
N ASP A 198 -4.06 -4.72 9.09
CA ASP A 198 -3.27 -4.22 7.96
C ASP A 198 -1.84 -3.88 8.37
N LYS A 199 -0.89 -4.74 8.00
CA LYS A 199 0.54 -4.56 8.28
C LYS A 199 1.14 -3.29 7.67
N LYS A 200 0.59 -2.78 6.58
CA LYS A 200 1.15 -1.62 5.86
C LYS A 200 0.51 -0.29 6.27
N ASN A 201 -0.48 -0.31 7.17
CA ASN A 201 -1.22 0.87 7.57
C ASN A 201 -0.28 1.97 8.17
N PRO A 202 -0.34 3.22 7.67
CA PRO A 202 0.51 4.31 8.17
C PRO A 202 0.32 4.65 9.65
N ARG A 203 -0.90 4.55 10.20
CA ARG A 203 -1.18 4.87 11.62
C ARG A 203 -0.45 3.92 12.55
N ILE A 204 -0.39 2.63 12.21
CA ILE A 204 0.35 1.62 12.99
C ILE A 204 1.84 1.95 13.00
N LYS A 205 2.42 2.26 11.83
CA LYS A 205 3.84 2.63 11.72
C LYS A 205 4.17 3.88 12.55
N ASN A 206 3.32 4.90 12.45
CA ASN A 206 3.51 6.15 13.20
C ASN A 206 3.39 5.90 14.71
N LEU A 207 2.43 5.10 15.15
CA LEU A 207 2.27 4.70 16.54
C LEU A 207 3.51 3.93 17.04
N GLU A 208 3.98 2.94 16.28
CA GLU A 208 5.17 2.17 16.65
C GLU A 208 6.42 3.06 16.80
N LEU A 209 6.63 4.00 15.88
CA LEU A 209 7.72 4.97 15.96
C LEU A 209 7.59 5.89 17.18
N ALA A 210 6.39 6.41 17.46
CA ALA A 210 6.14 7.28 18.61
C ALA A 210 6.42 6.55 19.93
N ILE A 211 5.97 5.30 20.06
CA ILE A 211 6.18 4.48 21.25
C ILE A 211 7.65 4.12 21.44
N LYS A 212 8.38 3.79 20.36
CA LYS A 212 9.83 3.56 20.42
C LYS A 212 10.59 4.78 20.92
N LYS A 213 10.25 5.97 20.41
CA LYS A 213 10.84 7.24 20.86
C LYS A 213 10.55 7.51 22.34
N ARG A 214 9.30 7.32 22.78
CA ARG A 214 8.92 7.54 24.18
C ARG A 214 9.65 6.57 25.11
N LYS A 215 9.72 5.28 24.77
CA LYS A 215 10.46 4.28 25.55
C LYS A 215 11.94 4.64 25.70
N ALA A 216 12.57 5.10 24.62
CA ALA A 216 13.96 5.56 24.67
C ALA A 216 14.11 6.80 25.57
N GLY A 217 13.17 7.75 25.50
CA GLY A 217 13.12 8.92 26.38
C GLY A 217 13.02 8.53 27.87
N THR A 218 12.04 7.70 28.24
CA THR A 218 11.88 7.22 29.62
C THR A 218 13.15 6.53 30.14
N GLN A 219 13.81 5.71 29.32
CA GLN A 219 15.07 5.07 29.71
C GLN A 219 16.22 6.05 29.91
N ILE A 220 16.26 7.15 29.16
CA ILE A 220 17.25 8.22 29.37
C ILE A 220 16.95 8.95 30.68
N ASP A 221 15.69 9.28 30.94
CA ASP A 221 15.27 9.98 32.14
C ASP A 221 15.54 9.15 33.40
N GLU A 222 15.17 7.86 33.42
CA GLU A 222 15.47 6.92 34.51
C GLU A 222 16.98 6.83 34.81
N LYS A 223 17.80 6.72 33.75
CA LYS A 223 19.27 6.72 33.91
C LYS A 223 19.76 8.03 34.51
N SER A 224 19.24 9.16 34.04
CA SER A 224 19.64 10.48 34.54
C SER A 224 19.24 10.67 36.01
N GLU A 225 18.06 10.21 36.42
CA GLU A 225 17.57 10.28 37.79
C GLU A 225 18.39 9.36 38.71
N TYR A 226 18.71 8.14 38.25
CA TYR A 226 19.59 7.23 38.97
C TYR A 226 20.96 7.85 39.23
N VAL A 227 21.58 8.44 38.19
CA VAL A 227 22.87 9.13 38.31
C VAL A 227 22.77 10.30 39.30
N TYR A 228 21.72 11.11 39.23
CA TYR A 228 21.52 12.24 40.13
C TYR A 228 21.35 11.82 41.60
N LYS A 229 20.50 10.82 41.87
CA LYS A 229 20.32 10.27 43.23
C LYS A 229 21.62 9.65 43.74
N GLY A 230 22.36 8.95 42.88
CA GLY A 230 23.68 8.40 43.16
C GLY A 230 24.69 9.48 43.57
N GLU A 231 24.80 10.58 42.84
CA GLU A 231 25.67 11.71 43.18
C GLU A 231 25.35 12.32 44.56
N LYS A 232 24.06 12.48 44.88
CA LYS A 232 23.63 13.00 46.19
C LYS A 232 23.95 12.02 47.31
N HIS A 233 23.75 10.72 47.08
CA HIS A 233 24.06 9.69 48.05
C HIS A 233 25.58 9.61 48.31
N LEU A 234 26.39 9.67 47.24
CA LEU A 234 27.85 9.74 47.31
C LEU A 234 28.34 10.91 48.14
N SER A 235 27.80 12.09 47.87
CA SER A 235 28.15 13.31 48.61
C SER A 235 27.84 13.17 50.11
N THR A 236 26.76 12.47 50.45
CA THR A 236 26.36 12.19 51.84
C THR A 236 27.31 11.19 52.50
N LEU A 237 27.61 10.07 51.85
CA LEU A 237 28.53 9.05 52.35
C LEU A 237 29.94 9.62 52.59
N MET A 238 30.41 10.46 51.68
CA MET A 238 31.68 11.17 51.81
C MET A 238 31.73 12.12 53.01
N ARG A 239 30.60 12.76 53.36
CA ARG A 239 30.50 13.61 54.56
C ARG A 239 30.46 12.80 55.85
N LEU A 240 29.81 11.63 55.83
CA LEU A 240 29.71 10.72 56.97
C LEU A 240 30.98 9.87 57.20
N GLY A 241 32.01 10.03 56.37
CA GLY A 241 33.25 9.25 56.48
C GLY A 241 33.12 7.77 56.12
N ARG A 242 32.01 7.36 55.48
CA ARG A 242 31.76 5.98 55.04
C ARG A 242 32.34 5.74 53.65
N TYR A 243 33.67 5.75 53.54
CA TYR A 243 34.37 5.79 52.26
C TYR A 243 34.31 4.47 51.47
N ASP A 244 34.26 3.33 52.16
CA ASP A 244 34.03 2.00 51.58
C ASP A 244 32.73 1.96 50.76
N LYS A 245 31.62 2.41 51.37
CA LYS A 245 30.31 2.48 50.71
C LYS A 245 30.29 3.53 49.61
N ALA A 246 31.00 4.65 49.80
CA ALA A 246 31.11 5.68 48.76
C ALA A 246 31.82 5.14 47.51
N VAL A 247 32.87 4.31 47.66
CA VAL A 247 33.54 3.66 46.52
C VAL A 247 32.59 2.72 45.77
N GLN A 248 31.82 1.91 46.50
CA GLN A 248 30.85 0.99 45.90
C GLN A 248 29.81 1.75 45.05
N VAL A 249 29.11 2.70 45.66
CA VAL A 249 28.06 3.49 44.98
C VAL A 249 28.63 4.24 43.78
N ALA A 250 29.89 4.72 43.86
CA ALA A 250 30.49 5.46 42.76
C ALA A 250 30.76 4.55 41.55
N ARG A 251 31.13 3.30 41.79
CA ARG A 251 31.29 2.30 40.72
C ARG A 251 29.94 1.97 40.08
N GLU A 252 28.90 1.75 40.88
CA GLU A 252 27.54 1.47 40.41
C GLU A 252 26.97 2.63 39.54
N VAL A 253 27.24 3.89 39.90
CA VAL A 253 26.83 5.05 39.09
C VAL A 253 27.63 5.13 37.78
N LEU A 254 28.94 4.83 37.81
CA LEU A 254 29.79 4.84 36.62
C LEU A 254 29.51 3.68 35.66
N GLU A 255 28.89 2.60 36.11
CA GLU A 255 28.38 1.55 35.21
C GLU A 255 27.25 2.08 34.31
N VAL A 256 26.45 3.02 34.82
CA VAL A 256 25.34 3.66 34.09
C VAL A 256 25.83 4.87 33.26
N ASP A 257 26.69 5.72 33.82
CA ASP A 257 27.35 6.82 33.10
C ASP A 257 28.86 6.83 33.35
N ARG A 258 29.60 6.16 32.46
CA ARG A 258 31.06 6.02 32.51
C ARG A 258 31.80 7.35 32.37
N SER A 259 31.14 8.37 31.83
CA SER A 259 31.76 9.66 31.48
C SER A 259 31.58 10.72 32.56
N ASN A 260 30.87 10.40 33.66
CA ASN A 260 30.55 11.36 34.70
C ASN A 260 31.80 11.83 35.47
N LYS A 261 32.35 12.97 35.04
CA LYS A 261 33.57 13.56 35.61
C LYS A 261 33.46 13.86 37.11
N ARG A 262 32.26 14.21 37.60
CA ARG A 262 32.04 14.49 39.03
C ARG A 262 32.17 13.23 39.86
N VAL A 263 31.48 12.16 39.45
CA VAL A 263 31.53 10.86 40.15
C VAL A 263 32.94 10.27 40.11
N ILE A 264 33.66 10.37 38.98
CA ILE A 264 35.07 9.96 38.87
C ILE A 264 35.96 10.70 39.89
N SER A 265 35.76 12.02 40.04
CA SER A 265 36.50 12.81 41.02
C SER A 265 36.19 12.39 42.46
N ILE A 266 34.92 12.13 42.76
CA ILE A 266 34.50 11.66 44.09
C ILE A 266 35.07 10.27 44.39
N LEU A 267 35.05 9.35 43.43
CA LEU A 267 35.62 8.01 43.56
C LEU A 267 37.11 8.08 43.94
N LYS A 268 37.92 8.83 43.19
CA LYS A 268 39.35 9.00 43.50
C LYS A 268 39.59 9.54 44.91
N LYS A 269 38.77 10.50 45.34
CA LYS A 269 38.83 11.06 46.70
C LYS A 269 38.43 10.02 47.75
N ALA A 270 37.37 9.26 47.50
CA ALA A 270 36.89 8.20 48.38
C ALA A 270 37.95 7.11 48.55
N GLU A 271 38.55 6.63 47.46
CA GLU A 271 39.62 5.62 47.47
C GLU A 271 40.84 6.11 48.27
N SER A 272 41.27 7.36 48.04
CA SER A 272 42.38 7.95 48.81
C SER A 272 42.09 8.06 50.31
N LYS A 273 40.87 8.47 50.68
CA LYS A 273 40.47 8.58 52.09
C LYS A 273 40.29 7.21 52.76
N LEU A 274 39.71 6.25 52.05
CA LEU A 274 39.57 4.86 52.51
C LEU A 274 40.94 4.22 52.74
N PHE A 275 41.89 4.43 51.83
CA PHE A 275 43.27 3.96 51.98
C PHE A 275 43.92 4.54 53.24
N LYS A 276 43.82 5.86 53.45
CA LYS A 276 44.34 6.51 54.66
C LYS A 276 43.69 5.95 55.93
N GLN A 277 42.37 5.78 55.95
CA GLN A 277 41.66 5.22 57.10
C GLN A 277 42.12 3.79 57.41
N THR A 278 42.25 2.95 56.38
CA THR A 278 42.72 1.57 56.51
C THR A 278 44.17 1.52 57.01
N GLN A 279 45.02 2.42 56.51
CA GLN A 279 46.41 2.56 56.94
C GLN A 279 46.49 2.98 58.42
N THR A 280 45.70 3.97 58.84
CA THR A 280 45.64 4.39 60.25
C THR A 280 45.19 3.25 61.16
N LEU A 281 44.10 2.55 60.80
CA LEU A 281 43.62 1.39 61.57
C LEU A 281 44.66 0.26 61.64
N SER A 282 45.38 0.02 60.54
CA SER A 282 46.47 -0.96 60.51
C SER A 282 47.61 -0.56 61.45
N ILE A 283 48.02 0.71 61.42
CA ILE A 283 49.07 1.24 62.30
C ILE A 283 48.63 1.17 63.76
N GLU A 284 47.38 1.53 64.09
CA GLU A 284 46.84 1.46 65.44
C GLU A 284 46.77 0.02 65.95
N SER A 285 46.32 -0.92 65.12
CA SER A 285 46.32 -2.34 65.44
C SER A 285 47.73 -2.88 65.69
N ILE A 286 48.69 -2.52 64.83
CA ILE A 286 50.11 -2.87 65.02
C ILE A 286 50.61 -2.29 66.33
N LYS A 287 50.42 -0.99 66.59
CA LYS A 287 50.84 -0.33 67.84
C LYS A 287 50.22 -0.98 69.08
N LYS A 288 48.93 -1.35 69.02
CA LYS A 288 48.21 -2.00 70.11
C LYS A 288 48.76 -3.41 70.39
N ASN A 289 49.08 -4.17 69.35
CA ASN A 289 49.54 -5.56 69.46
C ASN A 289 51.07 -5.67 69.69
N TYR A 290 51.83 -4.62 69.36
CA TYR A 290 53.28 -4.61 69.43
C TYR A 290 53.86 -4.89 70.83
N PRO A 291 53.32 -4.34 71.95
CA PRO A 291 53.82 -4.65 73.28
C PRO A 291 53.67 -6.14 73.64
N ALA A 292 52.51 -6.74 73.31
CA ALA A 292 52.26 -8.16 73.56
C ALA A 292 53.21 -9.05 72.73
N LEU A 293 53.35 -8.75 71.45
CA LEU A 293 54.31 -9.43 70.55
C LEU A 293 55.76 -9.30 71.04
N ARG A 294 56.14 -8.13 71.60
CA ARG A 294 57.49 -7.90 72.15
C ARG A 294 57.76 -8.75 73.39
N GLU A 295 56.78 -8.90 74.28
CA GLU A 295 56.89 -9.75 75.47
C GLU A 295 56.90 -11.25 75.10
N GLU A 296 56.10 -11.65 74.12
CA GLU A 296 56.09 -13.03 73.61
C GLU A 296 57.41 -13.40 72.92
N TYR A 297 57.98 -12.46 72.14
CA TYR A 297 59.31 -12.60 71.54
C TYR A 297 60.41 -12.79 72.59
N LYS A 298 60.37 -12.05 73.71
CA LYS A 298 61.32 -12.25 74.82
C LYS A 298 61.23 -13.66 75.41
N LYS A 299 60.02 -14.21 75.52
CA LYS A 299 59.76 -15.54 76.10
C LYS A 299 60.08 -16.69 75.15
N ASN A 300 59.93 -16.53 73.84
CA ASN A 300 60.06 -17.65 72.90
C ASN A 300 60.69 -17.26 71.54
N LYS A 301 61.95 -16.78 71.57
CA LYS A 301 62.68 -16.30 70.39
C LYS A 301 62.70 -17.26 69.19
N LYS A 302 62.73 -18.58 69.42
CA LYS A 302 62.82 -19.61 68.35
C LYS A 302 61.56 -19.69 67.47
N LYS A 303 60.42 -19.14 67.91
CA LYS A 303 59.15 -19.17 67.17
C LYS A 303 58.90 -17.93 66.29
N PHE A 304 59.79 -16.94 66.30
CA PHE A 304 59.63 -15.71 65.52
C PHE A 304 60.63 -15.67 64.37
N ILE A 305 60.15 -15.32 63.18
CA ILE A 305 60.97 -15.08 61.99
C ILE A 305 61.22 -13.58 61.88
N LYS A 306 62.49 -13.18 61.69
CA LYS A 306 62.87 -11.80 61.46
C LYS A 306 62.51 -11.44 60.01
N ILE A 307 61.50 -10.60 59.85
CA ILE A 307 61.09 -10.01 58.56
C ILE A 307 62.01 -8.84 58.24
#